data_AF-W7TDU8-F1
#
_entry.id   AF-W7TDU8-F1
#
_cell.length_a   1.000
_cell.length_b   1.000
_cell.length_c   1.000
_cell.angle_alpha   90.00
_cell.angle_beta   90.00
_cell.angle_gamma   90.00
#
_symmetry.space_group_name_H-M   'P 1'
#
loop_
_entity.id
_entity.type
_entity.pdbx_description
1 polymer ?
#
loop_
_entity_poly.entity_id
_entity_poly.type
_entity_poly.pdbx_seq_one_letter_code
_entity_poly.pdbx_strand_id
1 'polypeptide(L)'
;MDRPRSGRPSRFSPVQIAQVTALACQLPARVGVPLARWSCPELAREVVAQGVAERVSAATVRRWLARNAIKPWQYRSWVFPRDPDFAVTAERVLDLYHRRFNGRELGAGEFVISSDELGRTGAR
;
A
#
# COMPACT_ATOMS: atom_id res chain seq x y z
N MET A 1 -28.62 -14.13 11.89
CA MET A 1 -27.64 -13.02 11.83
C MET A 1 -26.24 -13.62 11.87
N ASP A 2 -25.48 -13.55 10.78
CA ASP A 2 -24.06 -13.93 10.77
C ASP A 2 -23.31 -12.88 11.59
N ARG A 3 -22.65 -13.29 12.68
CA ARG A 3 -21.82 -12.37 13.46
C ARG A 3 -20.59 -12.05 12.62
N PRO A 4 -20.10 -10.79 12.59
CA PRO A 4 -18.82 -10.49 11.95
C PRO A 4 -17.77 -11.39 12.59
N ARG A 5 -17.22 -12.32 11.81
CA ARG A 5 -16.10 -13.14 12.25
C ARG A 5 -14.94 -12.19 12.45
N SER A 6 -14.64 -11.82 13.69
CA SER A 6 -13.39 -11.12 14.00
C SER A 6 -12.25 -12.11 13.75
N GLY A 7 -11.73 -12.11 12.53
CA GLY A 7 -10.51 -12.83 12.23
C GLY A 7 -9.40 -12.39 13.19
N ARG A 8 -8.38 -13.24 13.38
CA ARG A 8 -7.20 -12.89 14.17
C ARG A 8 -6.72 -11.49 13.76
N PRO A 9 -6.48 -10.56 14.71
CA PRO A 9 -6.03 -9.22 14.39
C PRO A 9 -4.78 -9.31 13.50
N SER A 10 -4.82 -8.60 12.37
CA SER A 10 -3.69 -8.54 11.46
C SER A 10 -2.49 -8.00 12.23
N ARG A 11 -1.34 -8.69 12.15
CA ARG A 11 -0.08 -8.22 12.77
C ARG A 11 0.44 -6.92 12.15
N PHE A 12 -0.13 -6.49 11.03
CA PHE A 12 0.27 -5.30 10.30
C PHE A 12 -0.97 -4.47 9.97
N SER A 13 -0.87 -3.16 10.15
CA SER A 13 -1.96 -2.23 9.84
C SER A 13 -2.16 -2.10 8.32
N PRO A 14 -3.36 -1.71 7.87
CA PRO A 14 -3.59 -1.41 6.45
C PRO A 14 -2.62 -0.35 5.90
N VAL A 15 -2.25 0.65 6.71
CA VAL A 15 -1.27 1.70 6.37
C VAL A 15 0.11 1.10 6.11
N GLN A 16 0.57 0.18 6.97
CA GLN A 16 1.85 -0.52 6.77
C GLN A 16 1.87 -1.33 5.47
N ILE A 17 0.76 -2.02 5.17
CA ILE A 17 0.61 -2.79 3.93
C ILE A 17 0.65 -1.85 2.71
N ALA A 18 -0.05 -0.71 2.77
CA ALA A 18 -0.04 0.30 1.73
C ALA A 18 1.36 0.89 1.50
N GLN A 19 2.11 1.18 2.57
CA GLN A 19 3.49 1.65 2.48
C GLN A 19 4.43 0.62 1.83
N VAL A 20 4.28 -0.67 2.16
CA VAL A 20 5.07 -1.75 1.53
C VAL A 20 4.73 -1.87 0.04
N THR A 21 3.45 -1.79 -0.30
CA THR A 21 2.98 -1.75 -1.69
C THR A 21 3.58 -0.57 -2.46
N ALA A 22 3.59 0.63 -1.86
CA ALA A 22 4.18 1.82 -2.48
C ALA A 22 5.69 1.67 -2.69
N LEU A 23 6.42 1.10 -1.72
CA LEU A 23 7.85 0.78 -1.86
C LEU A 23 8.11 -0.15 -3.04
N ALA A 24 7.27 -1.18 -3.19
CA ALA A 24 7.40 -2.15 -4.26
C ALA A 24 7.29 -1.51 -5.65
N CYS A 25 6.51 -0.42 -5.77
CA CYS A 25 6.35 0.33 -7.02
C CYS A 25 7.48 1.34 -7.28
N GLN A 26 8.37 1.59 -6.31
CA GLN A 26 9.50 2.52 -6.47
C GLN A 26 10.71 1.84 -7.12
N LEU A 27 11.54 2.63 -7.82
CA LEU A 27 12.79 2.13 -8.39
C LEU A 27 13.85 1.94 -7.28
N PRO A 28 14.43 0.75 -7.09
CA PRO A 28 15.41 0.49 -6.03
C PRO A 28 16.65 1.39 -6.11
N ALA A 29 17.04 1.82 -7.31
CA ALA A 29 18.14 2.75 -7.52
C ALA A 29 17.99 4.08 -6.76
N ARG A 30 16.77 4.48 -6.39
CA ARG A 30 16.53 5.71 -5.61
C ARG A 30 16.87 5.59 -4.13
N VAL A 31 16.99 4.37 -3.60
CA VAL A 31 17.43 4.11 -2.23
C VAL A 31 18.88 3.57 -2.19
N GLY A 32 19.65 3.84 -3.24
CA GLY A 32 21.08 3.48 -3.31
C GLY A 32 21.34 2.01 -3.60
N VAL A 33 20.31 1.23 -3.95
CA VAL A 33 20.46 -0.19 -4.28
C VAL A 33 20.60 -0.33 -5.80
N PRO A 34 21.70 -0.90 -6.34
CA PRO A 34 21.97 -0.99 -7.77
C PRO A 34 21.14 -2.12 -8.43
N LEU A 35 19.85 -2.17 -8.15
CA LEU A 35 18.92 -3.14 -8.68
C LEU A 35 17.91 -2.45 -9.59
N ALA A 36 17.63 -3.09 -10.72
CA ALA A 36 16.59 -2.65 -11.63
C ALA A 36 15.17 -2.88 -11.06
N ARG A 37 15.01 -3.81 -10.10
CA ARG A 37 13.72 -4.25 -9.54
C ARG A 37 13.88 -4.76 -8.10
N TRP A 38 12.83 -4.65 -7.30
CA TRP A 38 12.78 -5.22 -5.95
C TRP A 38 12.53 -6.73 -5.98
N SER A 39 13.38 -7.53 -5.32
CA SER A 39 12.98 -8.86 -4.86
C SER A 39 12.22 -8.78 -3.52
N CYS A 40 11.41 -9.80 -3.19
CA CYS A 40 10.69 -9.83 -1.92
C CYS A 40 11.62 -9.77 -0.67
N PRO A 41 12.79 -10.44 -0.64
CA PRO A 41 13.73 -10.31 0.47
C PRO A 41 14.38 -8.93 0.59
N GLU A 42 14.66 -8.25 -0.51
CA GLU A 42 15.20 -6.88 -0.48
C GLU A 42 14.16 -5.90 -0.01
N LEU A 43 12.94 -6.00 -0.54
CA LEU A 43 11.83 -5.18 -0.10
C LEU A 43 11.52 -5.38 1.39
N ALA A 44 11.63 -6.61 1.91
CA ALA A 44 11.48 -6.87 3.34
C ALA A 44 12.57 -6.18 4.19
N ARG A 45 13.82 -6.15 3.72
CA ARG A 45 14.92 -5.43 4.38
C ARG A 45 14.68 -3.92 4.35
N GLU A 46 14.27 -3.39 3.21
CA GLU A 46 13.98 -1.96 3.05
C GLU A 46 12.82 -1.51 3.95
N VAL A 47 11.75 -2.29 4.04
CA VAL A 47 10.60 -2.01 4.93
C VAL A 47 11.05 -1.85 6.39
N VAL A 48 12.01 -2.67 6.84
CA VAL A 48 12.57 -2.57 8.19
C VAL A 48 13.50 -1.36 8.31
N ALA A 49 14.38 -1.14 7.31
CA ALA A 49 15.32 -0.01 7.29
C ALA A 49 14.60 1.34 7.33
N GLN A 50 13.45 1.44 6.67
CA GLN A 50 12.59 2.64 6.63
C GLN A 50 11.66 2.76 7.85
N GLY A 51 11.73 1.84 8.82
CA GLY A 51 10.91 1.86 10.04
C GLY A 51 9.43 1.58 9.81
N VAL A 52 9.02 1.09 8.63
CA VAL A 52 7.61 0.81 8.30
C VAL A 52 7.07 -0.37 9.13
N ALA A 53 7.92 -1.38 9.36
CA ALA A 53 7.61 -2.47 10.28
C ALA A 53 8.87 -2.91 11.01
N GLU A 54 8.76 -3.25 12.30
CA GLU A 54 9.87 -3.75 13.10
C GLU A 54 10.48 -5.02 12.48
N ARG A 55 9.62 -5.95 12.03
CA ARG A 55 10.03 -7.19 11.36
C ARG A 55 8.98 -7.62 10.34
N VAL A 56 9.41 -7.98 9.14
CA VAL A 56 8.55 -8.57 8.11
C VAL A 56 9.29 -9.65 7.33
N SER A 57 8.61 -10.75 7.00
CA SER A 57 9.19 -11.82 6.18
C SER A 57 8.93 -11.61 4.69
N ALA A 58 9.86 -12.03 3.84
CA ALA A 58 9.70 -11.99 2.38
C ALA A 58 8.43 -12.73 1.89
N ALA A 59 8.02 -13.80 2.57
CA ALA A 59 6.77 -14.51 2.28
C ALA A 59 5.53 -13.65 2.57
N THR A 60 5.59 -12.81 3.61
CA THR A 60 4.50 -11.88 3.95
C THR A 60 4.39 -10.78 2.90
N VAL A 61 5.53 -10.19 2.52
CA VAL A 61 5.61 -9.23 1.40
C VAL A 61 5.02 -9.84 0.12
N ARG A 62 5.43 -11.06 -0.25
CA ARG A 62 4.90 -11.76 -1.42
C ARG A 62 3.38 -11.91 -1.39
N ARG A 63 2.80 -12.27 -0.23
CA ARG A 63 1.33 -12.39 -0.07
C ARG A 63 0.63 -11.05 -0.27
N TRP A 64 1.20 -9.95 0.23
CA TRP A 64 0.62 -8.61 0.04
C TRP A 64 0.67 -8.19 -1.43
N LEU A 65 1.81 -8.36 -2.09
CA LEU A 65 1.94 -8.03 -3.50
C LEU A 65 0.98 -8.85 -4.37
N ALA A 66 0.85 -10.15 -4.10
CA ALA A 66 -0.11 -11.01 -4.78
C ALA A 66 -1.56 -10.55 -4.57
N ARG A 67 -1.96 -10.19 -3.34
CA ARG A 67 -3.31 -9.69 -3.04
C ARG A 67 -3.64 -8.38 -3.73
N ASN A 68 -2.67 -7.50 -3.87
CA ASN A 68 -2.85 -6.22 -4.55
C ASN A 68 -2.68 -6.33 -6.08
N ALA A 69 -2.51 -7.55 -6.62
CA ALA A 69 -2.17 -7.81 -8.03
C ALA A 69 -0.90 -7.07 -8.51
N ILE A 70 -0.02 -6.68 -7.58
CA ILE A 70 1.21 -5.94 -7.87
C ILE A 70 2.32 -6.95 -8.13
N LYS A 71 2.96 -6.82 -9.29
CA LYS A 71 4.10 -7.63 -9.71
C LYS A 71 5.24 -6.71 -10.12
N PRO A 72 6.01 -6.18 -9.16
CA PRO A 72 7.12 -5.25 -9.43
C PRO A 72 8.19 -5.87 -10.34
N TRP A 73 8.28 -7.21 -10.32
CA TRP A 73 9.18 -7.97 -11.15
C TRP A 73 8.71 -8.13 -12.60
N GLN A 74 7.45 -7.84 -12.93
CA GLN A 74 6.89 -7.96 -14.30
C GLN A 74 6.67 -6.61 -15.00
N TYR A 75 6.35 -5.55 -14.26
CA TYR A 75 6.06 -4.23 -14.84
C TYR A 75 7.18 -3.22 -14.57
N ARG A 76 7.55 -2.41 -15.58
CA ARG A 76 8.50 -1.29 -15.44
C ARG A 76 7.86 -0.27 -14.49
N SER A 77 8.57 0.10 -13.42
CA SER A 77 8.04 0.95 -12.35
C SER A 77 7.44 2.24 -12.91
N TRP A 78 6.19 2.53 -12.53
CA TRP A 78 5.57 3.82 -12.74
C TRP A 78 6.17 4.76 -11.69
N VAL A 79 7.18 5.52 -12.09
CA VAL A 79 8.05 6.25 -11.18
C VAL A 79 7.32 7.48 -10.65
N PHE A 80 6.56 7.33 -9.55
CA PHE A 80 6.24 8.44 -8.67
C PHE A 80 7.34 8.54 -7.58
N PRO A 81 7.89 9.74 -7.33
CA PRO A 81 8.66 9.99 -6.11
C PRO A 81 7.86 9.55 -4.88
N ARG A 82 8.54 9.01 -3.87
CA ARG A 82 7.92 8.75 -2.57
C ARG A 82 7.46 10.10 -2.03
N ASP A 83 6.16 10.25 -1.84
CA ASP A 83 5.60 11.35 -1.06
C ASP A 83 6.02 11.13 0.41
N PRO A 84 6.79 12.05 1.03
CA PRO A 84 7.13 11.97 2.46
C PRO A 84 5.89 11.85 3.34
N ASP A 85 4.76 12.42 2.91
CA ASP A 85 3.49 12.45 3.63
C ASP A 85 2.55 11.30 3.22
N PHE A 86 3.07 10.27 2.53
CA PHE A 86 2.28 9.12 2.08
C PHE A 86 1.52 8.45 3.23
N ALA A 87 2.15 8.30 4.40
CA ALA A 87 1.51 7.67 5.56
C ALA A 87 0.26 8.44 6.00
N VAL A 88 0.42 9.76 6.17
CA VAL A 88 -0.64 10.69 6.60
C VAL A 88 -1.78 10.71 5.58
N THR A 89 -1.45 10.75 4.29
CA THR A 89 -2.46 10.73 3.23
C THR A 89 -3.17 9.37 3.15
N ALA A 90 -2.43 8.26 3.25
CA ALA A 90 -3.00 6.91 3.22
C ALA A 90 -3.90 6.65 4.42
N GLU A 91 -3.53 7.10 5.61
CA GLU A 91 -4.38 7.06 6.81
C GLU A 91 -5.71 7.76 6.56
N ARG A 92 -5.68 8.98 6.03
CA ARG A 92 -6.90 9.75 5.73
C ARG A 92 -7.79 9.06 4.69
N VAL A 93 -7.20 8.47 3.65
CA VAL A 93 -7.94 7.71 2.64
C VAL A 93 -8.55 6.43 3.23
N LEU A 94 -7.79 5.70 4.05
CA LEU A 94 -8.27 4.49 4.71
C LEU A 94 -9.39 4.80 5.71
N ASP A 95 -9.28 5.91 6.45
CA ASP A 95 -10.37 6.41 7.31
C ASP A 95 -11.65 6.64 6.51
N LEU A 96 -11.56 7.26 5.33
CA LEU A 96 -12.72 7.48 4.46
C LEU A 96 -13.37 6.16 4.00
N TYR A 97 -12.58 5.13 3.66
CA TYR A 97 -13.12 3.79 3.38
C TYR A 97 -13.80 3.15 4.59
N HIS A 98 -13.34 3.50 5.81
CA HIS A 98 -13.98 3.12 7.07
C HIS A 98 -15.13 4.05 7.48
N ARG A 99 -15.58 4.95 6.59
CA ARG A 99 -16.60 5.98 6.86
C ARG A 99 -16.27 6.85 8.06
N ARG A 100 -14.99 7.20 8.21
CA ARG A 100 -14.48 8.12 9.22
C ARG A 100 -13.76 9.30 8.56
N PHE A 101 -13.89 10.48 9.14
CA PHE A 101 -13.18 11.67 8.71
C PHE A 101 -12.84 12.55 9.92
N ASN A 102 -11.58 12.98 10.07
CA ASN A 102 -11.09 13.70 11.25
C ASN A 102 -11.49 13.04 12.58
N GLY A 103 -11.42 11.71 12.66
CA GLY A 103 -11.77 10.95 13.86
C GLY A 103 -13.26 10.78 14.15
N ARG A 104 -14.15 11.31 13.30
CA ARG A 104 -15.62 11.22 13.45
C ARG A 104 -16.23 10.28 12.41
N GLU A 105 -17.27 9.55 12.79
CA GLU A 105 -18.05 8.76 11.83
C GLU A 105 -18.86 9.69 10.92
N LEU A 106 -18.95 9.32 9.63
CA LEU A 106 -19.74 10.06 8.65
C LEU A 106 -21.24 9.91 8.91
N GLY A 107 -21.96 11.02 8.84
CA GLY A 107 -23.41 11.07 9.00
C GLY A 107 -24.18 10.41 7.85
N ALA A 108 -25.50 10.24 8.01
CA ALA A 108 -26.35 9.60 7.02
C ALA A 108 -26.41 10.33 5.66
N GLY A 109 -26.11 11.63 5.62
CA GLY A 109 -26.05 12.45 4.41
C GLY A 109 -24.64 12.72 3.89
N GLU A 110 -23.60 12.12 4.49
CA GLU A 110 -22.21 12.31 4.08
C GLU A 110 -21.72 11.07 3.30
N PHE A 111 -21.15 11.32 2.13
CA PHE A 111 -20.76 10.29 1.17
C PHE A 111 -19.28 10.39 0.83
N VAL A 112 -18.64 9.23 0.65
CA VAL A 112 -17.28 9.13 0.10
C VAL A 112 -17.41 8.72 -1.35
N ILE A 113 -16.87 9.53 -2.25
CA ILE A 113 -16.80 9.24 -3.68
C ILE A 113 -15.34 8.93 -4.02
N SER A 114 -15.06 7.71 -4.45
CA SER A 114 -13.78 7.34 -5.06
C SER A 114 -13.92 7.40 -6.58
N SER A 115 -13.03 8.12 -7.25
CA SER A 115 -12.99 8.17 -8.71
C SER A 115 -11.69 7.51 -9.18
N ASP A 116 -11.64 6.18 -9.20
CA ASP A 116 -10.50 5.40 -9.70
C ASP A 116 -10.74 4.89 -11.14
N GLU A 117 -11.05 5.79 -12.07
CA GLU A 117 -11.17 5.45 -13.49
C GLU A 117 -10.01 6.12 -14.24
N LEU A 118 -8.88 5.43 -14.39
CA LEU A 118 -7.93 5.77 -15.44
C LEU A 118 -8.51 5.23 -16.76
N GLY A 119 -9.31 6.06 -17.43
CA GLY A 119 -9.79 5.76 -18.77
C GLY A 119 -8.61 5.40 -19.66
N ARG A 120 -8.51 4.14 -20.07
CA ARG A 120 -7.59 3.71 -21.12
C ARG A 120 -7.94 4.50 -22.37
N THR A 121 -7.25 5.60 -22.61
CA THR A 121 -7.29 6.27 -23.91
C THR A 121 -6.49 5.36 -24.85
N GLY A 122 -7.21 4.65 -25.72
CA GLY A 122 -6.61 3.83 -26.76
C GLY A 122 -5.78 4.72 -27.68
N ALA A 123 -4.47 4.45 -27.75
CA ALA A 123 -3.66 4.88 -28.87
C ALA A 123 -4.07 4.03 -30.08
N ARG A 124 -4.57 4.70 -31.11
CA ARG A 124 -4.81 4.15 -32.44
C ARG A 124 -3.50 3.97 -33.19
#